data_AF-A0A6A7AM56-F1
#
_entry.id   AF-A0A6A7AM56-F1
#
_cell.length_a   1.000
_cell.length_b   1.000
_cell.length_c   1.000
_cell.angle_alpha   90.00
_cell.angle_beta   90.00
_cell.angle_gamma   90.00
#
_symmetry.space_group_name_H-M   'P 1'
#
loop_
_entity.id
_entity.type
_entity.pdbx_description
1 polymer ?
#
loop_
_entity_poly.entity_id
_entity_poly.type
_entity_poly.pdbx_seq_one_letter_code
_entity_poly.pdbx_strand_id
1 'polypeptide(L)' 'EGGTLSQVEAEAIVEQRDVDGQFEREARDGRLRAGGSRGGIRRCKTCGETGHNKRTCQKDTVEVDD' A
#
# COMPACT_ATOMS: atom_id res chain seq x y z
N GLU A 1 16.63 39.31 -24.47
CA GLU A 1 16.40 40.06 -23.22
C GLU A 1 15.86 39.07 -22.19
N GLY A 2 16.63 38.80 -21.13
CA GLY A 2 16.21 37.88 -20.07
C GLY A 2 15.36 38.65 -19.06
N GLY A 3 14.07 38.35 -18.99
CA GLY A 3 13.16 38.99 -18.02
C GLY A 3 13.54 38.60 -16.60
N THR A 4 13.85 39.60 -15.77
CA THR A 4 14.01 39.42 -14.33
C THR A 4 12.63 39.21 -13.73
N LEU A 5 12.38 38.00 -13.24
CA LEU A 5 11.15 37.65 -12.55
C LEU A 5 10.96 38.57 -11.33
N SER A 6 9.78 39.18 -11.19
CA SER A 6 9.44 40.02 -10.03
C SER A 6 9.37 39.16 -8.76
N GLN A 7 9.63 39.77 -7.60
CA GLN A 7 9.54 39.08 -6.30
C GLN A 7 8.14 38.46 -6.09
N VAL A 8 7.10 39.16 -6.52
CA VAL A 8 5.70 38.70 -6.42
C VAL A 8 5.46 37.46 -7.29
N GLU A 9 6.06 37.41 -8.48
CA GLU A 9 5.95 36.26 -9.37
C GLU A 9 6.73 35.06 -8.83
N ALA A 10 7.88 35.31 -8.19
CA ALA A 10 8.65 34.27 -7.52
C ALA A 10 7.88 33.66 -6.34
N GLU A 11 7.25 34.50 -5.52
CA GLU A 11 6.43 34.08 -4.38
C GLU A 11 5.20 33.26 -4.82
N ALA A 12 4.48 33.72 -5.85
CA ALA A 12 3.33 32.99 -6.39
C ALA A 12 3.72 31.59 -6.91
N ILE A 13 4.91 31.45 -7.50
CA ILE A 13 5.42 30.15 -7.95
C ILE A 13 5.75 29.24 -6.77
N VAL A 14 6.28 29.78 -5.66
CA VAL A 14 6.57 29.00 -4.45
C VAL A 14 5.27 28.50 -3.82
N GLU A 15 4.28 29.37 -3.64
CA GLU A 15 2.97 29.01 -3.09
C GLU A 15 2.28 27.93 -3.93
N GLN A 16 2.30 28.06 -5.27
CA GLN A 16 1.72 27.06 -6.15
C GLN A 16 2.39 25.68 -5.98
N ARG A 17 3.73 25.65 -5.86
CA ARG A 17 4.49 24.40 -5.63
C ARG A 17 4.17 23.75 -4.29
N ASP A 18 3.92 24.55 -3.25
CA ASP A 18 3.58 24.04 -1.92
C ASP A 18 2.18 23.42 -1.88
N VAL A 19 1.22 24.01 -2.58
CA VAL A 19 -0.13 23.46 -2.75
C VAL A 19 -0.07 22.15 -3.55
N ASP A 20 0.63 22.13 -4.68
CA ASP A 20 0.77 20.93 -5.51
C ASP A 20 1.48 19.79 -4.76
N GLY A 21 2.55 20.13 -4.02
CA GLY A 21 3.29 19.16 -3.22
C GLY A 21 2.50 18.59 -2.05
N GLN A 22 1.55 19.35 -1.47
CA GLN A 22 0.63 18.86 -0.46
C GLN A 22 -0.37 17.85 -1.04
N PHE A 23 -0.98 18.17 -2.19
CA PHE A 23 -1.91 17.27 -2.87
C PHE A 23 -1.26 15.92 -3.24
N GLU A 24 -0.02 15.94 -3.74
CA GLU A 24 0.70 14.71 -4.07
C GLU A 24 0.99 13.82 -2.84
N ARG A 25 1.31 14.44 -1.70
CA ARG A 25 1.52 13.72 -0.43
C ARG A 25 0.22 13.08 0.06
N GLU A 26 -0.89 13.80 0.03
CA GLU A 26 -2.20 13.30 0.42
C GLU A 26 -2.68 12.17 -0.50
N ALA A 27 -2.47 12.31 -1.82
CA ALA A 27 -2.78 11.24 -2.78
C ALA A 27 -1.93 9.97 -2.54
N ARG A 28 -0.66 10.13 -2.14
CA ARG A 28 0.21 9.00 -1.78
C ARG A 28 -0.26 8.34 -0.48
N ASP A 29 -0.57 9.10 0.57
CA ASP A 29 -1.06 8.55 1.83
C ASP A 29 -2.42 7.85 1.63
N GLY A 30 -3.33 8.45 0.86
CA GLY A 30 -4.61 7.84 0.51
C GLY A 30 -4.46 6.46 -0.16
N ARG A 31 -3.46 6.29 -1.04
CA ARG A 31 -3.14 4.99 -1.65
C ARG A 31 -2.53 3.99 -0.65
N LEU A 32 -1.73 4.45 0.30
CA LEU A 32 -1.15 3.59 1.34
C LEU A 32 -2.21 3.13 2.34
N ARG A 33 -3.12 4.03 2.74
CA ARG A 33 -4.28 3.73 3.60
C ARG A 33 -5.27 2.78 2.91
N ALA A 34 -5.57 3.00 1.63
CA ALA A 34 -6.44 2.12 0.85
C ALA A 34 -5.77 0.77 0.50
N GLY A 35 -4.44 0.75 0.36
CA GLY A 35 -3.68 -0.42 -0.11
C GLY A 35 -3.17 -1.36 1.00
N GLY A 36 -3.27 -0.96 2.28
CA GLY A 36 -2.77 -1.70 3.44
C GLY A 36 -3.52 -2.99 3.76
N SER A 37 -4.71 -3.20 3.18
CA SER A 37 -5.59 -4.33 3.50
C SER A 37 -5.37 -5.56 2.63
N ARG A 38 -4.35 -5.58 1.75
CA ARG A 38 -4.07 -6.72 0.85
C ARG A 38 -3.53 -7.97 1.56
N GLY A 39 -3.56 -8.01 2.89
CA GLY A 39 -3.37 -9.22 3.69
C GLY A 39 -4.62 -10.11 3.62
N GLY A 40 -4.86 -10.75 2.47
CA GLY A 40 -5.87 -11.79 2.37
C GLY A 40 -5.63 -12.87 3.43
N ILE A 41 -6.71 -13.40 4.01
CA ILE A 41 -6.62 -14.42 5.08
C ILE A 41 -5.80 -15.61 4.55
N ARG A 42 -4.69 -15.92 5.22
CA ARG A 42 -3.82 -17.03 4.79
C ARG A 42 -4.54 -18.36 4.99
N ARG A 43 -4.71 -19.09 3.89
CA ARG A 43 -5.29 -20.43 3.83
C ARG A 43 -4.19 -21.49 3.83
N CYS A 44 -4.47 -22.63 4.44
CA CYS A 44 -3.62 -23.80 4.41
C CYS A 44 -3.49 -24.31 2.97
N LYS A 45 -2.26 -24.56 2.51
CA LYS A 45 -2.01 -25.08 1.16
C LYS A 45 -2.41 -26.56 0.99
N THR A 46 -2.55 -27.29 2.09
CA THR A 46 -3.01 -28.68 2.09
C THR A 46 -4.53 -28.76 2.01
N CYS A 47 -5.25 -28.08 2.92
CA CYS A 47 -6.70 -28.25 3.06
C CYS A 47 -7.56 -27.03 2.75
N GLY A 48 -6.97 -25.87 2.46
CA GLY A 48 -7.69 -24.63 2.14
C GLY A 48 -8.31 -23.87 3.32
N GLU A 49 -8.29 -24.43 4.53
CA GLU A 49 -8.83 -23.80 5.74
C GLU A 49 -7.87 -22.77 6.32
N THR A 50 -8.40 -21.81 7.07
CA THR A 50 -7.63 -20.74 7.73
C THR A 50 -7.32 -21.12 9.17
N GLY A 51 -6.31 -20.49 9.78
CA GLY A 51 -5.94 -20.72 11.19
C GLY A 51 -4.78 -21.71 11.40
N HIS A 52 -4.35 -22.41 10.36
CA HIS A 52 -3.16 -23.25 10.39
C HIS A 52 -2.42 -23.20 9.04
N ASN A 53 -1.23 -23.82 8.97
CA ASN A 53 -0.46 -23.92 7.73
C ASN A 53 -0.20 -25.39 7.37
N LYS A 54 0.40 -25.64 6.20
CA LYS A 54 0.74 -27.00 5.74
C LYS A 54 1.52 -27.81 6.76
N ARG A 55 2.44 -27.19 7.53
CA ARG A 55 3.29 -27.89 8.50
C ARG A 55 2.50 -28.38 9.72
N THR A 56 1.36 -27.79 10.00
CA THR A 56 0.51 -28.12 11.17
C THR A 56 -0.87 -28.63 10.74
N CYS A 57 -1.02 -29.07 9.49
CA CYS A 57 -2.29 -29.58 9.00
C CYS A 57 -2.51 -31.00 9.51
N GLN A 58 -3.62 -31.22 10.22
CA GLN A 58 -3.98 -32.54 10.76
C GLN A 58 -4.54 -33.50 9.69
N LYS A 59 -4.91 -32.97 8.51
CA LYS A 59 -5.36 -33.80 7.37
C LYS A 59 -4.20 -34.52 6.67
N ASP A 60 -2.95 -34.10 6.89
CA ASP A 60 -1.76 -34.79 6.36
C ASP A 60 -1.45 -36.09 7.13
N THR A 61 -2.05 -36.34 8.29
CA THR A 61 -1.71 -37.48 9.18
C THR A 61 -2.73 -38.63 9.16
N VAL A 62 -3.77 -38.54 8.33
CA VAL A 62 -4.89 -39.50 8.31
C VAL A 62 -5.03 -40.17 6.95
N GLU A 63 -3.99 -40.88 6.51
CA GLU A 63 -4.09 -41.86 5.42
C GLU A 63 -3.22 -43.08 5.74
N VAL A 64 -3.65 -43.88 6.72
CA VAL A 64 -3.26 -45.30 6.84
C VAL A 64 -4.49 -46.05 7.37
N ASP A 65 -5.36 -46.47 6.45
CA ASP A 65 -6.30 -47.56 6.67
C ASP A 65 -5.73 -48.81 5.96
N ASP A 66 -5.13 -49.72 6.73
CA ASP A 66 -4.88 -51.14 6.38
C ASP A 66 -5.11 -52.01 7.63
#